data_AF-A0A1J7JDN3-F1
#
_entry.id   AF-A0A1J7JDN3-F1
#
_cell.length_a   1.000
_cell.length_b   1.000
_cell.length_c   1.000
_cell.angle_alpha   90.00
_cell.angle_beta   90.00
_cell.angle_gamma   90.00
#
_symmetry.space_group_name_H-M   'P 1'
#
loop_
_entity.id
_entity.type
_entity.pdbx_description
1 polymer ?
#
loop_
_entity_poly.entity_id
_entity_poly.type
_entity_poly.pdbx_seq_one_letter_code
_entity_poly.pdbx_strand_id
1 'polypeptide(L)'
;MATFTKIPDDETPVIDVDVSRRLSKIDPMTYGGFTEHMGRCIYGGIYEPGSPLSDEHGYRKDVLSALRELDVPVIRYPGGNFIATYHWEDAIGPREQRPKRPELAWLGVEPNTFGTDEFMHWLSVLSEGRKERVEPYLCLNMGTGTLTEALAWVEYCNGTRDTYWANKRRENGHPEPYNVKYWALGNEIWGPWQVEQMTKEDYAKKAFQWAKALRLLDPNLVLILCGQEGYNSWDHHVLKECVQWVDMHSIHLYTCSNEHLPNVTAPLAAERAIETAAALIDVARIEAKIPPSKPQVKICFDEWNVWDPVRAPGEKGAEELYTLSDALAVAVWLNVFVRQSKWIGMANIAQSVNVISPLMTTKEGIVKQTTWWPLLLFSKYMQGWTLGVHVRSGSYTGHTKPEWLQGTLENGAPWLDVSASINEEGIVSLVAVNIGDKDLETAVKGVGPVTDVQVYRVTGPSIESANTEGKEEVAVQEEKWDAKASQGKFVFAKNSMTLLRWKHPDA
;
A
#
# COMPACT_ATOMS: atom_id res chain seq x y z
N MET A 1 -11.46 14.44 -9.86
CA MET A 1 -10.53 13.32 -10.12
C MET A 1 -10.17 13.35 -11.60
N ALA A 2 -9.19 12.57 -12.05
CA ALA A 2 -8.88 12.54 -13.47
C ALA A 2 -10.12 12.09 -14.26
N THR A 3 -10.38 12.73 -15.39
CA THR A 3 -11.52 12.41 -16.26
C THR A 3 -10.99 11.98 -17.61
N PHE A 4 -11.75 11.16 -18.33
CA PHE A 4 -11.33 10.59 -19.60
C PHE A 4 -12.39 10.82 -20.68
N THR A 5 -11.94 11.20 -21.87
CA THR A 5 -12.73 11.20 -23.10
C THR A 5 -12.01 10.40 -24.16
N LYS A 6 -12.67 9.34 -24.63
CA LYS A 6 -12.16 8.54 -25.75
C LYS A 6 -12.17 9.37 -27.02
N ILE A 7 -11.06 9.32 -27.75
CA ILE A 7 -10.91 9.82 -29.11
C ILE A 7 -10.45 8.67 -30.02
N PRO A 8 -10.59 8.79 -31.35
CA PRO A 8 -9.96 7.86 -32.30
C PRO A 8 -8.44 7.73 -32.08
N ASP A 9 -7.87 6.55 -32.33
CA ASP A 9 -6.44 6.28 -32.12
C ASP A 9 -5.51 7.09 -33.05
N ASP A 10 -6.04 7.67 -34.14
CA ASP A 10 -5.32 8.53 -35.08
C ASP A 10 -5.37 10.02 -34.71
N GLU A 11 -6.18 10.41 -33.72
CA GLU A 11 -6.14 11.75 -33.14
C GLU A 11 -5.02 11.88 -32.10
N THR A 12 -4.36 13.04 -32.06
CA THR A 12 -3.31 13.34 -31.07
C THR A 12 -3.89 13.34 -29.64
N PRO A 13 -3.37 12.50 -28.72
CA PRO A 13 -3.77 12.54 -27.32
C PRO A 13 -3.50 13.89 -26.64
N VAL A 14 -4.28 14.20 -25.62
CA VAL A 14 -4.15 15.42 -24.81
C VAL A 14 -4.20 15.04 -23.33
N ILE A 15 -3.29 15.60 -22.55
CA ILE A 15 -3.38 15.62 -21.08
C ILE A 15 -3.55 17.08 -20.67
N ASP A 16 -4.68 17.42 -20.06
CA ASP A 16 -4.97 18.75 -19.53
C ASP A 16 -4.84 18.75 -18.01
N VAL A 17 -3.89 19.53 -17.48
CA VAL A 17 -3.64 19.67 -16.04
C VAL A 17 -4.12 21.04 -15.58
N ASP A 18 -5.19 21.08 -14.80
CA ASP A 18 -5.68 22.30 -14.15
C ASP A 18 -5.03 22.45 -12.77
N VAL A 19 -3.94 23.22 -12.74
CA VAL A 19 -3.15 23.46 -11.52
C VAL A 19 -3.92 24.29 -10.49
N SER A 20 -4.91 25.08 -10.91
CA SER A 20 -5.77 25.84 -10.00
C SER A 20 -6.78 24.95 -9.26
N ARG A 21 -7.10 23.79 -9.84
CA ARG A 21 -8.07 22.83 -9.31
C ARG A 21 -7.39 21.80 -8.39
N ARG A 22 -6.98 22.27 -7.21
CA ARG A 22 -6.57 21.39 -6.09
C ARG A 22 -7.80 20.68 -5.53
N LEU A 23 -7.77 19.35 -5.45
CA LEU A 23 -8.94 18.51 -5.12
C LEU A 23 -8.91 18.00 -3.68
N SER A 24 -8.00 17.08 -3.38
CA SER A 24 -7.86 16.42 -2.08
C SER A 24 -6.40 16.28 -1.73
N LYS A 25 -6.10 16.40 -0.44
CA LYS A 25 -4.75 16.16 0.06
C LYS A 25 -4.46 14.66 0.00
N ILE A 26 -3.29 14.31 -0.51
CA ILE A 26 -2.77 12.95 -0.53
C ILE A 26 -2.25 12.67 0.88
N ASP A 27 -2.80 11.66 1.53
CA ASP A 27 -2.31 11.22 2.83
C ASP A 27 -0.98 10.49 2.63
N PRO A 28 0.12 10.89 3.29
CA PRO A 28 1.40 10.18 3.19
C PRO A 28 1.27 8.69 3.50
N MET A 29 0.34 8.30 4.38
CA MET A 29 0.06 6.89 4.72
C MET A 29 -0.38 6.03 3.54
N THR A 30 -0.64 6.63 2.37
CA THR A 30 -0.86 5.93 1.09
C THR A 30 0.36 5.13 0.63
N TYR A 31 1.58 5.50 1.07
CA TYR A 31 2.82 4.85 0.68
C TYR A 31 3.37 3.90 1.76
N GLY A 32 2.47 3.26 2.51
CA GLY A 32 2.80 2.33 3.58
C GLY A 32 3.35 0.99 3.08
N GLY A 33 4.02 0.28 3.98
CA GLY A 33 4.49 -1.09 3.80
C GLY A 33 3.69 -2.10 4.62
N PHE A 34 3.85 -3.37 4.29
CA PHE A 34 3.32 -4.49 5.06
C PHE A 34 4.42 -5.53 5.28
N THR A 35 4.52 -6.08 6.49
CA THR A 35 5.40 -7.17 6.86
C THR A 35 4.64 -8.25 7.60
N GLU A 36 4.70 -9.47 7.09
CA GLU A 36 4.11 -10.65 7.70
C GLU A 36 5.18 -11.66 8.11
N HIS A 37 4.91 -12.45 9.14
CA HIS A 37 5.60 -13.71 9.39
C HIS A 37 5.25 -14.76 8.32
N MET A 38 5.64 -14.48 7.08
CA MET A 38 5.44 -15.28 5.89
C MET A 38 6.77 -15.38 5.14
N GLY A 39 7.11 -16.57 4.65
CA GLY A 39 8.31 -16.81 3.85
C GLY A 39 9.57 -16.20 4.47
N ARG A 40 10.29 -15.39 3.68
CA ARG A 40 11.48 -14.64 4.13
C ARG A 40 11.21 -13.15 4.39
N CYS A 41 9.98 -12.71 4.64
CA CYS A 41 9.72 -11.29 4.89
C CYS A 41 10.42 -10.80 6.18
N ILE A 42 10.21 -11.52 7.29
CA ILE A 42 10.91 -11.26 8.55
C ILE A 42 12.29 -11.92 8.54
N TYR A 43 12.32 -13.25 8.61
CA TYR A 43 13.56 -14.02 8.74
C TYR A 43 14.28 -14.16 7.41
N GLY A 44 15.49 -13.61 7.32
CA GLY A 44 16.23 -13.50 6.06
C GLY A 44 15.78 -12.33 5.19
N GLY A 45 14.83 -11.51 5.65
CA GLY A 45 14.39 -10.28 5.02
C GLY A 45 14.82 -9.07 5.85
N ILE A 46 13.94 -8.53 6.69
CA ILE A 46 14.29 -7.41 7.58
C ILE A 46 15.22 -7.82 8.73
N TYR A 47 15.21 -9.10 9.11
CA TYR A 47 15.93 -9.64 10.27
C TYR A 47 16.75 -10.89 9.91
N GLU A 48 18.07 -10.78 10.02
CA GLU A 48 19.02 -11.84 9.71
C GLU A 48 20.26 -11.77 10.63
N PRO A 49 20.16 -12.21 11.90
CA PRO A 49 21.29 -12.24 12.83
C PRO A 49 22.47 -13.05 12.29
N GLY A 50 23.69 -12.51 12.43
CA GLY A 50 24.92 -13.15 11.96
C GLY A 50 25.27 -12.89 10.49
N SER A 51 24.39 -12.25 9.72
CA SER A 51 24.70 -11.76 8.38
C SER A 51 25.71 -10.59 8.44
N PRO A 52 26.71 -10.52 7.55
CA PRO A 52 27.62 -9.37 7.48
C PRO A 52 26.92 -8.07 7.06
N LEU A 53 25.71 -8.19 6.50
CA LEU A 53 24.87 -7.07 6.08
C LEU A 53 23.98 -6.54 7.23
N SER A 54 23.94 -7.25 8.37
CA SER A 54 23.15 -6.86 9.52
C SER A 54 23.90 -5.94 10.49
N ASP A 55 23.16 -5.22 11.32
CA ASP A 55 23.68 -4.53 12.50
C ASP A 55 23.81 -5.49 13.70
N GLU A 56 24.18 -4.95 14.87
CA GLU A 56 24.34 -5.70 16.11
C GLU A 56 23.03 -6.29 16.67
N HIS A 57 21.88 -5.76 16.26
CA HIS A 57 20.57 -6.28 16.61
C HIS A 57 20.13 -7.39 15.67
N GLY A 58 20.79 -7.55 14.52
CA GLY A 58 20.45 -8.51 13.47
C GLY A 58 19.57 -7.92 12.37
N TYR A 59 19.36 -6.61 12.32
CA TYR A 59 18.58 -5.97 11.27
C TYR A 59 19.44 -5.72 10.04
N ARG A 60 18.93 -6.09 8.86
CA ARG A 60 19.63 -5.88 7.58
C ARG A 60 19.76 -4.39 7.26
N LYS A 61 20.99 -3.86 7.27
CA LYS A 61 21.27 -2.41 7.09
C LYS A 61 20.99 -1.91 5.68
N ASP A 62 21.23 -2.77 4.69
CA ASP A 62 20.92 -2.52 3.28
C ASP A 62 19.41 -2.46 3.03
N VAL A 63 18.62 -3.34 3.67
CA VAL A 63 17.16 -3.27 3.67
C VAL A 63 16.66 -1.99 4.34
N LEU A 64 17.17 -1.65 5.54
CA LEU A 64 16.86 -0.39 6.22
C LEU A 64 17.16 0.83 5.34
N SER A 65 18.32 0.85 4.66
CA SER A 65 18.70 1.93 3.76
C SER A 65 17.72 2.07 2.59
N ALA A 66 17.31 0.95 1.98
CA ALA A 66 16.34 0.96 0.88
C ALA A 66 14.98 1.49 1.36
N LEU A 67 14.45 1.01 2.49
CA LEU A 67 13.16 1.46 3.01
C LEU A 67 13.18 2.94 3.45
N ARG A 68 14.32 3.46 3.91
CA ARG A 68 14.50 4.91 4.15
C ARG A 68 14.44 5.72 2.85
N GLU A 69 14.96 5.19 1.75
CA GLU A 69 14.88 5.83 0.42
C GLU A 69 13.43 5.95 -0.07
N LEU A 70 12.59 4.96 0.24
CA LEU A 70 11.15 4.99 -0.04
C LEU A 70 10.37 5.96 0.87
N ASP A 71 10.96 6.45 1.96
CA ASP A 71 10.27 7.28 2.96
C ASP A 71 8.97 6.64 3.51
N VAL A 72 8.96 5.31 3.70
CA VAL A 72 7.77 4.56 4.14
C VAL A 72 7.22 5.12 5.47
N PRO A 73 5.96 5.59 5.55
CA PRO A 73 5.45 6.29 6.73
C PRO A 73 4.75 5.39 7.75
N VAL A 74 4.30 4.20 7.34
CA VAL A 74 3.63 3.22 8.20
C VAL A 74 3.94 1.80 7.73
N ILE A 75 4.10 0.87 8.67
CA ILE A 75 4.28 -0.55 8.35
C ILE A 75 3.28 -1.41 9.12
N ARG A 76 2.51 -2.21 8.39
CA ARG A 76 1.58 -3.21 8.93
C ARG A 76 2.33 -4.46 9.42
N TYR A 77 1.96 -4.99 10.58
CA TYR A 77 2.59 -6.14 11.25
C TYR A 77 1.57 -6.81 12.23
N PRO A 78 1.70 -8.08 12.64
CA PRO A 78 2.65 -9.12 12.23
C PRO A 78 2.19 -9.95 11.05
N GLY A 79 1.08 -9.57 10.42
CA GLY A 79 0.62 -10.32 9.29
C GLY A 79 -0.73 -9.94 8.74
N GLY A 80 -1.04 -10.77 7.76
CA GLY A 80 -2.34 -11.07 7.21
C GLY A 80 -2.74 -12.40 7.84
N ASN A 81 -2.70 -13.51 7.10
CA ASN A 81 -3.21 -14.80 7.57
C ASN A 81 -2.53 -15.31 8.86
N PHE A 82 -1.23 -15.04 9.04
CA PHE A 82 -0.46 -15.42 10.24
C PHE A 82 -1.12 -14.99 11.57
N ILE A 83 -1.74 -13.80 11.60
CA ILE A 83 -2.28 -13.22 12.84
C ILE A 83 -3.41 -14.05 13.45
N ALA A 84 -4.12 -14.86 12.66
CA ALA A 84 -5.27 -15.62 13.14
C ALA A 84 -4.91 -16.69 14.18
N THR A 85 -3.63 -17.07 14.28
CA THR A 85 -3.11 -18.07 15.21
C THR A 85 -1.92 -17.59 16.05
N TYR A 86 -1.59 -16.30 15.96
CA TYR A 86 -0.46 -15.71 16.64
C TYR A 86 -0.86 -15.21 18.03
N HIS A 87 -0.12 -15.64 19.05
CA HIS A 87 -0.24 -15.15 20.41
C HIS A 87 0.95 -14.25 20.74
N TRP A 88 0.71 -12.94 20.80
CA TRP A 88 1.78 -11.92 20.86
C TRP A 88 2.69 -12.09 22.09
N GLU A 89 2.17 -12.65 23.18
CA GLU A 89 2.93 -12.96 24.40
C GLU A 89 4.04 -13.99 24.18
N ASP A 90 3.89 -14.87 23.18
CA ASP A 90 4.93 -15.86 22.83
C ASP A 90 6.20 -15.18 22.27
N ALA A 91 6.10 -13.92 21.83
CA ALA A 91 7.16 -13.21 21.14
C ALA A 91 7.70 -11.97 21.88
N ILE A 92 7.47 -11.86 23.19
CA ILE A 92 8.04 -10.80 24.04
C ILE A 92 8.99 -11.38 25.10
N GLY A 93 9.78 -10.52 25.75
CA GLY A 93 10.69 -10.94 26.82
C GLY A 93 11.90 -11.74 26.31
N PRO A 94 12.61 -12.49 27.18
CA PRO A 94 13.87 -13.13 26.83
C PRO A 94 13.72 -14.19 25.72
N ARG A 95 14.48 -14.05 24.64
CA ARG A 95 14.34 -14.85 23.40
C ARG A 95 14.48 -16.36 23.64
N GLU A 96 15.33 -16.76 24.57
CA GLU A 96 15.57 -18.16 24.92
C GLU A 96 14.38 -18.84 25.63
N GLN A 97 13.41 -18.06 26.12
CA GLN A 97 12.20 -18.56 26.77
C GLN A 97 10.99 -18.56 25.83
N ARG A 98 11.12 -17.99 24.62
CA ARG A 98 10.03 -17.86 23.66
C ARG A 98 9.75 -19.22 23.00
N PRO A 99 8.49 -19.69 22.98
CA PRO A 99 8.15 -20.98 22.41
C PRO A 99 8.19 -20.91 20.88
N LYS A 100 8.59 -22.03 20.26
CA LYS A 100 8.35 -22.24 18.84
C LYS A 100 6.91 -22.70 18.63
N ARG A 101 6.22 -22.16 17.63
CA ARG A 101 4.84 -22.50 17.31
C ARG A 101 4.72 -23.07 15.89
N PRO A 102 3.80 -24.01 15.65
CA PRO A 102 3.43 -24.34 14.28
C PRO A 102 2.82 -23.09 13.64
N GLU A 103 3.29 -22.73 12.45
CA GLU A 103 2.70 -21.69 11.63
C GLU A 103 1.70 -22.37 10.69
N LEU A 104 0.42 -21.98 10.78
CA LEU A 104 -0.70 -22.69 10.14
C LEU A 104 -1.12 -22.10 8.79
N ALA A 105 -0.89 -20.81 8.55
CA ALA A 105 -1.33 -20.14 7.32
C ALA A 105 -0.41 -20.44 6.12
N TRP A 106 0.89 -20.47 6.37
CA TRP A 106 1.97 -20.55 5.37
C TRP A 106 2.82 -21.81 5.51
N LEU A 107 2.49 -22.67 6.48
CA LEU A 107 3.16 -23.94 6.80
C LEU A 107 4.58 -23.72 7.31
N GLY A 108 4.82 -24.08 8.56
CA GLY A 108 6.18 -24.09 9.08
C GLY A 108 6.25 -24.05 10.59
N VAL A 109 7.36 -23.48 11.08
CA VAL A 109 7.59 -23.28 12.51
C VAL A 109 8.00 -21.83 12.71
N GLU A 110 7.15 -21.07 13.41
CA GLU A 110 7.47 -19.73 13.87
C GLU A 110 8.37 -19.81 15.11
N PRO A 111 9.62 -19.30 15.05
CA PRO A 111 10.53 -19.37 16.18
C PRO A 111 10.26 -18.29 17.25
N ASN A 112 9.46 -17.26 16.96
CA ASN A 112 9.16 -16.10 17.80
C ASN A 112 10.40 -15.30 18.25
N THR A 113 11.50 -15.36 17.50
CA THR A 113 12.73 -14.62 17.83
C THR A 113 12.67 -13.15 17.41
N PHE A 114 11.66 -12.78 16.63
CA PHE A 114 11.29 -11.41 16.30
C PHE A 114 9.81 -11.20 16.65
N GLY A 115 9.51 -10.30 17.58
CA GLY A 115 8.14 -10.01 18.01
C GLY A 115 7.87 -8.52 18.15
N THR A 116 6.90 -8.18 19.00
CA THR A 116 6.47 -6.78 19.23
C THR A 116 7.65 -5.87 19.57
N ASP A 117 8.48 -6.27 20.53
CA ASP A 117 9.60 -5.45 21.02
C ASP A 117 10.65 -5.22 19.91
N GLU A 118 11.00 -6.28 19.17
CA GLU A 118 11.94 -6.18 18.03
C GLU A 118 11.37 -5.35 16.88
N PHE A 119 10.09 -5.47 16.57
CA PHE A 119 9.44 -4.70 15.51
C PHE A 119 9.43 -3.21 15.84
N MET A 120 9.06 -2.85 17.07
CA MET A 120 9.05 -1.45 17.52
C MET A 120 10.45 -0.85 17.51
N HIS A 121 11.46 -1.62 17.94
CA HIS A 121 12.85 -1.17 17.89
C HIS A 121 13.34 -1.03 16.44
N TRP A 122 13.02 -1.98 15.57
CA TRP A 122 13.34 -1.91 14.14
C TRP A 122 12.73 -0.67 13.47
N LEU A 123 11.48 -0.33 13.78
CA LEU A 123 10.85 0.92 13.31
C LEU A 123 11.54 2.17 13.86
N SER A 124 12.00 2.15 15.11
CA SER A 124 12.79 3.25 15.69
C SER A 124 14.09 3.45 14.92
N VAL A 125 14.83 2.37 14.63
CA VAL A 125 16.05 2.41 13.81
C VAL A 125 15.71 2.92 12.41
N LEU A 126 14.66 2.39 11.76
CA LEU A 126 14.22 2.85 10.45
C LEU A 126 13.87 4.35 10.43
N SER A 127 13.41 4.89 11.55
CA SER A 127 13.04 6.30 11.73
C SER A 127 14.21 7.25 11.95
N GLU A 128 15.42 6.74 12.18
CA GLU A 128 16.60 7.59 12.43
C GLU A 128 16.84 8.59 11.28
N GLY A 129 17.01 9.86 11.66
CA GLY A 129 17.22 10.96 10.70
C GLY A 129 15.96 11.47 10.00
N ARG A 130 14.78 10.89 10.27
CA ARG A 130 13.50 11.34 9.70
C ARG A 130 12.84 12.38 10.60
N LYS A 131 12.03 13.25 9.97
CA LYS A 131 11.23 14.25 10.68
C LYS A 131 10.09 13.60 11.46
N GLU A 132 9.41 12.66 10.82
CA GLU A 132 8.33 11.87 11.39
C GLU A 132 8.81 10.42 11.54
N ARG A 133 8.37 9.74 12.60
CA ARG A 133 8.66 8.31 12.77
C ARG A 133 7.87 7.49 11.74
N VAL A 134 8.34 6.28 11.47
CA VAL A 134 7.53 5.24 10.84
C VAL A 134 6.52 4.72 11.85
N GLU A 135 5.24 4.84 11.53
CA GLU A 135 4.17 4.43 12.41
C GLU A 135 3.99 2.89 12.39
N PRO A 136 3.85 2.24 13.55
CA PRO A 136 3.40 0.87 13.62
C PRO A 136 1.90 0.78 13.32
N TYR A 137 1.51 -0.17 12.48
CA TYR A 137 0.13 -0.61 12.28
C TYR A 137 0.00 -2.08 12.67
N LEU A 138 -0.65 -2.36 13.80
CA LEU A 138 -0.75 -3.70 14.35
C LEU A 138 -2.08 -4.39 14.03
N CYS A 139 -2.06 -5.66 13.65
CA CYS A 139 -3.25 -6.47 13.46
C CYS A 139 -3.53 -7.32 14.70
N LEU A 140 -4.78 -7.35 15.18
CA LEU A 140 -5.18 -8.16 16.33
C LEU A 140 -5.56 -9.59 15.93
N ASN A 141 -5.22 -10.58 16.76
CA ASN A 141 -5.68 -11.95 16.56
C ASN A 141 -7.17 -12.07 16.91
N MET A 142 -8.02 -12.02 15.89
CA MET A 142 -9.46 -12.26 16.01
C MET A 142 -9.87 -13.68 15.60
N GLY A 143 -8.90 -14.56 15.29
CA GLY A 143 -9.10 -15.99 15.09
C GLY A 143 -9.11 -16.71 16.43
N THR A 144 -8.00 -17.38 16.76
CA THR A 144 -7.83 -18.13 18.03
C THR A 144 -7.62 -17.24 19.26
N GLY A 145 -7.35 -15.95 19.04
CA GLY A 145 -7.13 -14.96 20.10
C GLY A 145 -8.41 -14.50 20.81
N THR A 146 -8.22 -13.82 21.94
CA THR A 146 -9.32 -13.33 22.79
C THR A 146 -9.34 -11.81 22.95
N LEU A 147 -10.48 -11.24 23.37
CA LEU A 147 -10.54 -9.81 23.68
C LEU A 147 -9.60 -9.45 24.84
N THR A 148 -9.44 -10.34 25.82
CA THR A 148 -8.50 -10.15 26.94
C THR A 148 -7.07 -10.00 26.43
N GLU A 149 -6.67 -10.85 25.50
CA GLU A 149 -5.36 -10.82 24.85
C GLU A 149 -5.16 -9.54 24.02
N ALA A 150 -6.18 -9.13 23.26
CA ALA A 150 -6.13 -7.87 22.50
C ALA A 150 -5.98 -6.63 23.42
N LEU A 151 -6.74 -6.57 24.51
CA LEU A 151 -6.63 -5.48 25.50
C LEU A 151 -5.26 -5.50 26.19
N ALA A 152 -4.75 -6.70 26.50
CA ALA A 152 -3.43 -6.89 27.08
C ALA A 152 -2.33 -6.36 26.15
N TRP A 153 -2.41 -6.63 24.85
CA TRP A 153 -1.41 -6.16 23.89
C TRP A 153 -1.43 -4.63 23.73
N VAL A 154 -2.62 -4.03 23.69
CA VAL A 154 -2.77 -2.56 23.67
C VAL A 154 -2.25 -1.94 24.97
N GLU A 155 -2.53 -2.54 26.13
CA GLU A 155 -1.98 -2.07 27.41
C GLU A 155 -0.47 -2.22 27.46
N TYR A 156 0.08 -3.33 26.97
CA TYR A 156 1.52 -3.54 26.85
C TYR A 156 2.14 -2.44 25.98
N CYS A 157 1.56 -2.14 24.83
CA CYS A 157 2.11 -1.15 23.90
C CYS A 157 1.95 0.29 24.37
N ASN A 158 0.81 0.66 24.94
CA ASN A 158 0.43 2.07 25.17
C ASN A 158 0.29 2.43 26.65
N GLY A 159 0.26 1.45 27.55
CA GLY A 159 -0.03 1.66 28.97
C GLY A 159 1.03 2.50 29.68
N THR A 160 0.57 3.51 30.40
CA THR A 160 1.39 4.42 31.23
C THR A 160 1.19 4.22 32.72
N ARG A 161 0.12 3.51 33.12
CA ARG A 161 -0.25 3.29 34.52
C ARG A 161 0.63 2.21 35.16
N ASP A 162 0.52 2.08 36.47
CA ASP A 162 1.07 0.95 37.23
C ASP A 162 0.12 -0.25 37.13
N THR A 163 0.18 -0.92 35.98
CA THR A 163 -0.67 -2.06 35.62
C THR A 163 0.20 -3.18 35.04
N TYR A 164 -0.30 -4.41 35.09
CA TYR A 164 0.50 -5.60 34.82
C TYR A 164 1.21 -5.56 33.47
N TRP A 165 0.50 -5.27 32.35
CA TRP A 165 1.12 -5.32 31.03
C TRP A 165 2.01 -4.11 30.74
N ALA A 166 1.65 -2.93 31.25
CA ALA A 166 2.54 -1.78 31.21
C ALA A 166 3.85 -2.04 31.96
N ASN A 167 3.77 -2.66 33.15
CA ASN A 167 4.96 -3.07 33.92
C ASN A 167 5.73 -4.18 33.23
N LYS A 168 5.04 -5.13 32.58
CA LYS A 168 5.71 -6.20 31.83
C LYS A 168 6.56 -5.64 30.69
N ARG A 169 6.07 -4.63 29.97
CA ARG A 169 6.85 -3.89 28.95
C ARG A 169 8.11 -3.27 29.57
N ARG A 170 7.97 -2.60 30.72
CA ARG A 170 9.09 -2.00 31.46
C ARG A 170 10.12 -3.05 31.89
N GLU A 171 9.66 -4.18 32.43
CA GLU A 171 10.50 -5.32 32.82
C GLU A 171 11.26 -5.90 31.62
N ASN A 172 10.62 -5.95 30.45
CA ASN A 172 11.24 -6.40 29.20
C ASN A 172 12.24 -5.38 28.62
N GLY A 173 12.49 -4.25 29.30
CA GLY A 173 13.52 -3.26 28.92
C GLY A 173 12.98 -2.03 28.20
N HIS A 174 11.67 -1.86 28.11
CA HIS A 174 11.03 -0.78 27.34
C HIS A 174 10.20 0.13 28.28
N PRO A 175 10.83 1.12 28.95
CA PRO A 175 10.17 1.90 29.99
C PRO A 175 8.99 2.75 29.46
N GLU A 176 9.21 3.41 28.32
CA GLU A 176 8.23 4.28 27.66
C GLU A 176 7.23 3.47 26.83
N PRO A 177 5.97 3.93 26.70
CA PRO A 177 5.00 3.32 25.79
C PRO A 177 5.43 3.51 24.34
N TYR A 178 5.14 2.52 23.49
CA TYR A 178 5.35 2.59 22.04
C TYR A 178 4.37 3.54 21.35
N ASN A 179 3.22 3.82 21.97
CA ASN A 179 2.18 4.73 21.44
C ASN A 179 1.70 4.32 20.04
N VAL A 180 1.33 3.05 19.90
CA VAL A 180 0.77 2.46 18.68
C VAL A 180 -0.63 3.02 18.46
N LYS A 181 -0.83 3.69 17.33
CA LYS A 181 -2.10 4.34 16.98
C LYS A 181 -3.03 3.43 16.19
N TYR A 182 -2.50 2.71 15.21
CA TYR A 182 -3.28 1.99 14.21
C TYR A 182 -3.44 0.51 14.59
N TRP A 183 -4.69 0.04 14.69
CA TRP A 183 -5.01 -1.32 15.07
C TRP A 183 -6.08 -1.94 14.18
N ALA A 184 -5.76 -3.05 13.52
CA ALA A 184 -6.69 -3.81 12.68
C ALA A 184 -7.52 -4.76 13.55
N LEU A 185 -8.82 -4.78 13.31
CA LEU A 185 -9.75 -5.74 13.92
C LEU A 185 -9.72 -7.06 13.12
N GLY A 186 -8.58 -7.75 13.20
CA GLY A 186 -8.31 -9.00 12.49
C GLY A 186 -7.95 -8.85 11.02
N ASN A 187 -7.74 -9.99 10.36
CA ASN A 187 -7.35 -10.09 8.95
C ASN A 187 -8.26 -11.06 8.20
N GLU A 188 -8.74 -10.67 7.02
CA GLU A 188 -9.46 -11.49 6.02
C GLU A 188 -10.37 -12.59 6.61
N ILE A 189 -11.09 -12.29 7.69
CA ILE A 189 -11.82 -13.31 8.47
C ILE A 189 -12.96 -13.94 7.64
N TRP A 190 -13.33 -13.30 6.53
CA TRP A 190 -14.28 -13.80 5.55
C TRP A 190 -13.73 -14.93 4.67
N GLY A 191 -12.42 -15.05 4.51
CA GLY A 191 -11.77 -15.97 3.57
C GLY A 191 -11.84 -17.43 4.02
N PRO A 192 -12.20 -18.39 3.15
CA PRO A 192 -12.26 -19.82 3.52
C PRO A 192 -10.91 -20.47 3.85
N TRP A 193 -9.80 -19.80 3.50
CA TRP A 193 -8.45 -20.22 3.90
C TRP A 193 -8.10 -19.80 5.33
N GLN A 194 -8.83 -18.84 5.90
CA GLN A 194 -8.46 -18.22 7.16
C GLN A 194 -8.83 -19.11 8.34
N VAL A 195 -7.90 -19.28 9.28
CA VAL A 195 -8.18 -19.99 10.54
C VAL A 195 -9.24 -19.21 11.31
N GLU A 196 -10.26 -19.91 11.83
CA GLU A 196 -11.42 -19.30 12.49
C GLU A 196 -12.19 -18.33 11.55
N GLN A 197 -12.40 -18.74 10.29
CA GLN A 197 -13.29 -18.05 9.35
C GLN A 197 -14.65 -17.76 10.00
N MET A 198 -15.16 -16.54 9.82
CA MET A 198 -16.46 -16.11 10.34
C MET A 198 -17.42 -15.69 9.22
N THR A 199 -18.71 -15.79 9.53
CA THR A 199 -19.75 -15.06 8.79
C THR A 199 -19.62 -13.55 9.06
N LYS A 200 -20.16 -12.73 8.15
CA LYS A 200 -20.18 -11.27 8.34
C LYS A 200 -20.96 -10.86 9.59
N GLU A 201 -22.02 -11.58 9.93
CA GLU A 201 -22.84 -11.34 11.12
C GLU A 201 -22.06 -11.64 12.41
N ASP A 202 -21.30 -12.75 12.45
CA ASP A 202 -20.53 -13.11 13.64
C ASP A 202 -19.31 -12.19 13.81
N TYR A 203 -18.63 -11.86 12.72
CA TYR A 203 -17.55 -10.89 12.74
C TYR A 203 -18.03 -9.52 13.21
N ALA A 204 -19.12 -8.98 12.64
CA ALA A 204 -19.63 -7.67 13.01
C ALA A 204 -20.00 -7.59 14.51
N LYS A 205 -20.65 -8.62 15.06
CA LYS A 205 -20.95 -8.72 16.50
C LYS A 205 -19.68 -8.69 17.34
N LYS A 206 -18.63 -9.43 16.94
CA LYS A 206 -17.35 -9.50 17.66
C LYS A 206 -16.60 -8.16 17.55
N ALA A 207 -16.42 -7.64 16.35
CA ALA A 207 -15.69 -6.41 16.04
C ALA A 207 -16.25 -5.19 16.78
N PHE A 208 -17.57 -5.02 16.81
CA PHE A 208 -18.23 -3.96 17.57
C PHE A 208 -17.89 -4.01 19.07
N GLN A 209 -17.97 -5.19 19.70
CA GLN A 209 -17.69 -5.33 21.13
C GLN A 209 -16.20 -5.10 21.43
N TRP A 210 -15.32 -5.59 20.56
CA TRP A 210 -13.88 -5.37 20.67
C TRP A 210 -13.55 -3.88 20.56
N ALA A 211 -14.07 -3.20 19.54
CA ALA A 211 -13.84 -1.78 19.32
C ALA A 211 -14.28 -0.93 20.53
N LYS A 212 -15.42 -1.24 21.15
CA LYS A 212 -15.87 -0.58 22.39
C LYS A 212 -14.87 -0.73 23.54
N ALA A 213 -14.43 -1.97 23.80
CA ALA A 213 -13.52 -2.24 24.90
C ALA A 213 -12.14 -1.59 24.65
N LEU A 214 -11.64 -1.66 23.43
CA LEU A 214 -10.38 -1.03 23.02
C LEU A 214 -10.43 0.48 23.22
N ARG A 215 -11.53 1.15 22.82
CA ARG A 215 -11.69 2.60 23.04
C ARG A 215 -11.85 3.00 24.51
N LEU A 216 -12.40 2.12 25.35
CA LEU A 216 -12.46 2.37 26.80
C LEU A 216 -11.08 2.28 27.45
N LEU A 217 -10.21 1.41 26.92
CA LEU A 217 -8.83 1.29 27.36
C LEU A 217 -7.98 2.48 26.87
N ASP A 218 -8.06 2.78 25.57
CA ASP A 218 -7.36 3.90 24.94
C ASP A 218 -8.27 4.59 23.90
N PRO A 219 -8.77 5.81 24.17
CA PRO A 219 -9.67 6.51 23.26
C PRO A 219 -8.97 7.09 22.03
N ASN A 220 -7.64 7.13 21.99
CA ASN A 220 -6.86 7.72 20.91
C ASN A 220 -6.53 6.73 19.78
N LEU A 221 -6.95 5.47 19.91
CA LEU A 221 -6.73 4.46 18.88
C LEU A 221 -7.46 4.83 17.58
N VAL A 222 -6.79 4.53 16.47
CA VAL A 222 -7.35 4.44 15.13
C VAL A 222 -7.64 2.97 14.87
N LEU A 223 -8.94 2.62 14.83
CA LEU A 223 -9.38 1.24 14.61
C LEU A 223 -9.75 1.02 13.14
N ILE A 224 -9.18 -0.02 12.53
CA ILE A 224 -9.40 -0.42 11.15
C ILE A 224 -10.31 -1.66 11.14
N LEU A 225 -11.49 -1.55 10.54
CA LEU A 225 -12.43 -2.66 10.35
C LEU A 225 -11.93 -3.59 9.25
N CYS A 226 -12.06 -4.91 9.39
CA CYS A 226 -11.71 -5.87 8.35
C CYS A 226 -12.81 -5.89 7.28
N GLY A 227 -12.52 -5.32 6.11
CA GLY A 227 -13.36 -5.46 4.92
C GLY A 227 -12.90 -6.59 3.99
N GLN A 228 -13.50 -6.61 2.81
CA GLN A 228 -13.20 -7.53 1.72
C GLN A 228 -12.63 -6.71 0.54
N GLU A 229 -13.28 -6.66 -0.63
CA GLU A 229 -12.78 -5.95 -1.81
C GLU A 229 -13.43 -4.57 -1.95
N GLY A 230 -14.32 -4.17 -1.03
CA GLY A 230 -14.97 -2.85 -1.02
C GLY A 230 -16.30 -2.78 -1.77
N TYR A 231 -16.68 -3.83 -2.47
CA TYR A 231 -17.96 -3.93 -3.20
C TYR A 231 -18.79 -5.16 -2.80
N ASN A 232 -18.36 -5.92 -1.80
CA ASN A 232 -19.02 -7.18 -1.45
C ASN A 232 -20.12 -6.97 -0.39
N SER A 233 -20.98 -7.99 -0.26
CA SER A 233 -22.03 -7.98 0.77
C SER A 233 -21.47 -8.06 2.21
N TRP A 234 -20.21 -8.47 2.35
CA TRP A 234 -19.43 -8.40 3.58
C TRP A 234 -19.24 -6.93 3.98
N ASP A 235 -18.61 -6.13 3.12
CA ASP A 235 -18.31 -4.71 3.36
C ASP A 235 -19.55 -3.94 3.78
N HIS A 236 -20.63 -4.10 3.03
CA HIS A 236 -21.91 -3.45 3.34
C HIS A 236 -22.40 -3.79 4.75
N HIS A 237 -22.39 -5.08 5.13
CA HIS A 237 -22.90 -5.51 6.43
C HIS A 237 -22.03 -5.03 7.58
N VAL A 238 -20.71 -5.24 7.50
CA VAL A 238 -19.81 -4.91 8.60
C VAL A 238 -19.73 -3.40 8.83
N LEU A 239 -19.74 -2.59 7.76
CA LEU A 239 -19.82 -1.13 7.86
C LEU A 239 -21.12 -0.71 8.54
N LYS A 240 -22.26 -1.24 8.10
CA LYS A 240 -23.57 -0.90 8.69
C LYS A 240 -23.59 -1.09 10.21
N GLU A 241 -23.01 -2.18 10.71
CA GLU A 241 -22.99 -2.49 12.13
C GLU A 241 -21.89 -1.72 12.90
N CYS A 242 -20.73 -1.47 12.28
CA CYS A 242 -19.52 -1.05 12.99
C CYS A 242 -19.06 0.40 12.71
N VAL A 243 -19.58 1.12 11.71
CA VAL A 243 -19.08 2.45 11.28
C VAL A 243 -18.99 3.50 12.39
N GLN A 244 -19.83 3.37 13.42
CA GLN A 244 -19.84 4.28 14.56
C GLN A 244 -18.67 4.04 15.55
N TRP A 245 -17.96 2.92 15.44
CA TRP A 245 -16.88 2.52 16.37
C TRP A 245 -15.48 2.53 15.76
N VAL A 246 -15.39 2.50 14.43
CA VAL A 246 -14.12 2.45 13.70
C VAL A 246 -13.77 3.80 13.05
N ASP A 247 -12.53 3.93 12.62
CA ASP A 247 -11.96 5.12 11.98
C ASP A 247 -11.59 4.86 10.51
N MET A 248 -11.25 3.61 10.18
CA MET A 248 -11.04 3.19 8.80
C MET A 248 -11.71 1.83 8.51
N HIS A 249 -11.89 1.54 7.23
CA HIS A 249 -12.39 0.26 6.72
C HIS A 249 -11.35 -0.31 5.75
N SER A 250 -10.87 -1.53 6.02
CA SER A 250 -9.88 -2.18 5.18
C SER A 250 -10.50 -2.69 3.88
N ILE A 251 -9.76 -2.62 2.77
CA ILE A 251 -10.11 -3.35 1.55
C ILE A 251 -8.85 -3.94 0.93
N HIS A 252 -8.96 -5.15 0.40
CA HIS A 252 -7.84 -5.94 -0.10
C HIS A 252 -8.12 -6.36 -1.54
N LEU A 253 -7.10 -6.25 -2.40
CA LEU A 253 -7.20 -6.72 -3.78
C LEU A 253 -5.81 -6.91 -4.37
N TYR A 254 -5.59 -8.10 -4.94
CA TYR A 254 -4.44 -8.41 -5.75
C TYR A 254 -4.87 -8.60 -7.21
N THR A 255 -4.03 -8.14 -8.13
CA THR A 255 -4.30 -8.23 -9.58
C THR A 255 -3.19 -8.96 -10.28
N CYS A 256 -3.49 -9.79 -11.27
CA CYS A 256 -2.45 -10.41 -12.09
C CYS A 256 -2.99 -10.86 -13.46
N SER A 257 -2.10 -10.86 -14.46
CA SER A 257 -2.29 -11.62 -15.70
C SER A 257 -0.95 -11.97 -16.34
N ASN A 258 -0.91 -13.09 -17.05
CA ASN A 258 0.23 -13.47 -17.90
C ASN A 258 0.31 -12.64 -19.21
N GLU A 259 -0.75 -11.89 -19.53
CA GLU A 259 -0.81 -11.00 -20.68
C GLU A 259 -0.66 -9.54 -20.24
N HIS A 260 0.12 -8.76 -20.99
CA HIS A 260 0.45 -7.38 -20.60
C HIS A 260 -0.76 -6.47 -20.40
N LEU A 261 -1.63 -6.33 -21.42
CA LEU A 261 -2.76 -5.40 -21.37
C LEU A 261 -3.77 -5.76 -20.27
N PRO A 262 -4.18 -7.03 -20.09
CA PRO A 262 -4.98 -7.41 -18.93
C PRO A 262 -4.28 -7.19 -17.59
N ASN A 263 -2.95 -7.35 -17.50
CA ASN A 263 -2.18 -7.13 -16.26
C ASN A 263 -2.13 -5.65 -15.87
N VAL A 264 -1.78 -4.78 -16.82
CA VAL A 264 -1.59 -3.34 -16.56
C VAL A 264 -2.90 -2.58 -16.36
N THR A 265 -4.02 -3.10 -16.89
CA THR A 265 -5.35 -2.51 -16.71
C THR A 265 -6.12 -3.05 -15.51
N ALA A 266 -5.77 -4.24 -15.02
CA ALA A 266 -6.36 -4.85 -13.84
C ALA A 266 -6.48 -3.93 -12.60
N PRO A 267 -5.46 -3.10 -12.28
CA PRO A 267 -5.51 -2.20 -11.12
C PRO A 267 -6.66 -1.19 -11.15
N LEU A 268 -7.26 -0.91 -12.31
CA LEU A 268 -8.44 -0.04 -12.40
C LEU A 268 -9.66 -0.62 -11.66
N ALA A 269 -9.68 -1.91 -11.36
CA ALA A 269 -10.69 -2.51 -10.48
C ALA A 269 -10.64 -1.90 -9.07
N ALA A 270 -9.46 -1.50 -8.59
CA ALA A 270 -9.30 -0.83 -7.30
C ALA A 270 -10.02 0.53 -7.25
N GLU A 271 -10.10 1.24 -8.38
CA GLU A 271 -10.83 2.50 -8.44
C GLU A 271 -12.32 2.28 -8.19
N ARG A 272 -12.89 1.23 -8.79
CA ARG A 272 -14.29 0.83 -8.57
C ARG A 272 -14.53 0.35 -7.14
N ALA A 273 -13.59 -0.42 -6.58
CA ALA A 273 -13.59 -0.85 -5.20
C ALA A 273 -13.64 0.33 -4.21
N ILE A 274 -12.74 1.30 -4.39
CA ILE A 274 -12.65 2.49 -3.52
C ILE A 274 -13.92 3.33 -3.60
N GLU A 275 -14.42 3.60 -4.80
CA GLU A 275 -15.64 4.40 -5.00
C GLU A 275 -16.87 3.70 -4.39
N THR A 276 -16.97 2.38 -4.53
CA THR A 276 -18.07 1.59 -3.95
C THR A 276 -17.97 1.55 -2.43
N ALA A 277 -16.79 1.29 -1.87
CA ALA A 277 -16.56 1.28 -0.43
C ALA A 277 -16.87 2.65 0.19
N ALA A 278 -16.46 3.75 -0.45
CA ALA A 278 -16.79 5.10 -0.01
C ALA A 278 -18.31 5.33 0.03
N ALA A 279 -19.04 4.87 -0.99
CA ALA A 279 -20.50 4.95 -1.00
C ALA A 279 -21.14 4.09 0.10
N LEU A 280 -20.63 2.88 0.37
CA LEU A 280 -21.09 2.02 1.46
C LEU A 280 -20.83 2.65 2.83
N ILE A 281 -19.69 3.31 3.02
CA ILE A 281 -19.38 4.10 4.23
C ILE A 281 -20.43 5.21 4.40
N ASP A 282 -20.74 5.96 3.33
CA ASP A 282 -21.73 7.03 3.40
C ASP A 282 -23.13 6.48 3.73
N VAL A 283 -23.56 5.37 3.12
CA VAL A 283 -24.82 4.68 3.45
C VAL A 283 -24.85 4.30 4.94
N ALA A 284 -23.81 3.64 5.44
CA ALA A 284 -23.74 3.22 6.84
C ALA A 284 -23.80 4.43 7.81
N ARG A 285 -23.10 5.52 7.50
CA ARG A 285 -23.12 6.75 8.30
C ARG A 285 -24.49 7.42 8.31
N ILE A 286 -25.16 7.46 7.16
CA ILE A 286 -26.51 8.04 7.03
C ILE A 286 -27.51 7.22 7.84
N GLU A 287 -27.52 5.90 7.68
CA GLU A 287 -28.43 5.01 8.40
C GLU A 287 -28.21 5.06 9.92
N ALA A 288 -26.95 5.09 10.36
CA ALA A 288 -26.58 5.23 11.76
C ALA A 288 -26.71 6.67 12.31
N LYS A 289 -27.13 7.64 11.47
CA LYS A 289 -27.30 9.06 11.83
C LYS A 289 -26.05 9.66 12.49
N ILE A 290 -24.87 9.33 11.96
CA ILE A 290 -23.60 9.82 12.48
C ILE A 290 -23.53 11.34 12.32
N PRO A 291 -23.25 12.11 13.39
CA PRO A 291 -23.21 13.57 13.30
C PRO A 291 -22.05 14.04 12.42
N PRO A 292 -22.19 15.19 11.74
CA PRO A 292 -21.15 15.74 10.87
C PRO A 292 -19.86 16.12 11.62
N SER A 293 -19.92 16.27 12.95
CA SER A 293 -18.75 16.51 13.80
C SER A 293 -17.86 15.28 13.97
N LYS A 294 -18.38 14.06 13.71
CA LYS A 294 -17.55 12.85 13.71
C LYS A 294 -16.82 12.76 12.37
N PRO A 295 -15.47 12.66 12.37
CA PRO A 295 -14.70 12.46 11.14
C PRO A 295 -15.26 11.32 10.28
N GLN A 296 -15.12 11.46 8.97
CA GLN A 296 -15.51 10.42 8.03
C GLN A 296 -14.58 9.22 8.18
N VAL A 297 -15.15 8.01 8.17
CA VAL A 297 -14.37 6.77 8.11
C VAL A 297 -13.66 6.74 6.76
N LYS A 298 -12.34 6.53 6.78
CA LYS A 298 -11.52 6.44 5.56
C LYS A 298 -11.32 4.99 5.12
N ILE A 299 -10.78 4.79 3.93
CA ILE A 299 -10.41 3.48 3.44
C ILE A 299 -8.94 3.21 3.78
N CYS A 300 -8.67 2.02 4.28
CA CYS A 300 -7.34 1.47 4.50
C CYS A 300 -7.10 0.38 3.45
N PHE A 301 -6.38 0.69 2.36
CA PHE A 301 -6.08 -0.31 1.33
C PHE A 301 -4.82 -1.08 1.74
N ASP A 302 -4.91 -1.86 2.80
CA ASP A 302 -3.77 -2.43 3.52
C ASP A 302 -3.25 -3.78 2.99
N GLU A 303 -3.84 -4.25 1.89
CA GLU A 303 -3.25 -5.27 1.02
C GLU A 303 -3.53 -4.94 -0.45
N TRP A 304 -2.48 -4.52 -1.15
CA TRP A 304 -2.50 -4.36 -2.60
C TRP A 304 -1.15 -4.75 -3.19
N ASN A 305 -1.17 -5.43 -4.34
CA ASN A 305 -0.03 -5.58 -5.24
C ASN A 305 -0.43 -6.27 -6.55
N VAL A 306 0.55 -6.48 -7.43
CA VAL A 306 0.52 -7.59 -8.37
C VAL A 306 0.90 -8.88 -7.65
N TRP A 307 0.04 -9.89 -7.69
CA TRP A 307 0.35 -11.22 -7.18
C TRP A 307 -0.39 -12.31 -7.95
N ASP A 308 0.35 -13.26 -8.51
CA ASP A 308 -0.19 -14.52 -9.03
C ASP A 308 0.17 -15.68 -8.08
N PRO A 309 -0.78 -16.22 -7.30
CA PRO A 309 -0.55 -17.36 -6.41
C PRO A 309 -0.06 -18.64 -7.11
N VAL A 310 -0.23 -18.76 -8.43
CA VAL A 310 0.33 -19.85 -9.24
C VAL A 310 1.82 -19.62 -9.50
N ARG A 311 2.21 -18.38 -9.83
CA ARG A 311 3.61 -17.98 -10.07
C ARG A 311 4.42 -18.00 -8.77
N ALA A 312 3.83 -17.54 -7.68
CA ALA A 312 4.44 -17.42 -6.37
C ALA A 312 3.50 -17.93 -5.25
N PRO A 313 3.44 -19.27 -5.04
CA PRO A 313 2.58 -19.85 -4.01
C PRO A 313 2.95 -19.39 -2.60
N GLY A 314 1.93 -19.09 -1.79
CA GLY A 314 2.09 -18.56 -0.44
C GLY A 314 2.85 -19.50 0.49
N GLU A 315 2.52 -20.78 0.46
CA GLU A 315 3.15 -21.83 1.27
C GLU A 315 4.61 -22.12 0.88
N LYS A 316 5.10 -21.51 -0.20
CA LYS A 316 6.50 -21.54 -0.63
C LYS A 316 7.21 -20.21 -0.41
N GLY A 317 6.58 -19.28 0.30
CA GLY A 317 7.11 -17.96 0.64
C GLY A 317 6.79 -16.85 -0.38
N ALA A 318 5.99 -17.12 -1.41
CA ALA A 318 5.53 -16.15 -2.41
C ALA A 318 6.61 -15.18 -2.94
N GLU A 319 7.82 -15.67 -3.22
CA GLU A 319 8.88 -14.86 -3.82
C GLU A 319 8.68 -14.75 -5.33
N GLU A 320 8.05 -13.64 -5.75
CA GLU A 320 7.67 -13.40 -7.14
C GLU A 320 8.74 -12.57 -7.87
N LEU A 321 9.05 -12.95 -9.12
CA LEU A 321 9.89 -12.15 -10.01
C LEU A 321 9.00 -11.20 -10.83
N TYR A 322 9.17 -9.90 -10.60
CA TYR A 322 8.38 -8.89 -11.31
C TYR A 322 9.02 -8.45 -12.62
N THR A 323 8.18 -8.32 -13.64
CA THR A 323 8.54 -7.85 -14.99
C THR A 323 8.26 -6.35 -15.16
N LEU A 324 8.62 -5.76 -16.29
CA LEU A 324 8.21 -4.40 -16.65
C LEU A 324 6.68 -4.29 -16.73
N SER A 325 5.98 -5.31 -17.24
CA SER A 325 4.51 -5.38 -17.23
C SER A 325 3.94 -5.19 -15.82
N ASP A 326 4.55 -5.85 -14.83
CA ASP A 326 4.13 -5.75 -13.43
C ASP A 326 4.46 -4.37 -12.83
N ALA A 327 5.60 -3.79 -13.18
CA ALA A 327 5.94 -2.42 -12.78
C ALA A 327 4.95 -1.38 -13.31
N LEU A 328 4.49 -1.53 -14.55
CA LEU A 328 3.47 -0.64 -15.11
C LEU A 328 2.11 -0.84 -14.44
N ALA A 329 1.74 -2.07 -14.08
CA ALA A 329 0.54 -2.34 -13.29
C ALA A 329 0.62 -1.67 -11.90
N VAL A 330 1.76 -1.77 -11.21
CA VAL A 330 2.00 -1.05 -9.94
C VAL A 330 1.93 0.47 -10.12
N ALA A 331 2.40 1.02 -11.24
CA ALA A 331 2.24 2.44 -11.54
C ALA A 331 0.77 2.85 -11.71
N VAL A 332 -0.07 2.02 -12.33
CA VAL A 332 -1.53 2.26 -12.44
C VAL A 332 -2.21 2.16 -11.08
N TRP A 333 -1.84 1.19 -10.23
CA TRP A 333 -2.28 1.13 -8.82
C TRP A 333 -2.04 2.44 -8.08
N LEU A 334 -0.81 2.95 -8.17
CA LEU A 334 -0.41 4.19 -7.50
C LEU A 334 -1.14 5.42 -8.07
N ASN A 335 -1.36 5.46 -9.39
CA ASN A 335 -2.20 6.48 -10.02
C ASN A 335 -3.65 6.43 -9.50
N VAL A 336 -4.24 5.25 -9.34
CA VAL A 336 -5.57 5.08 -8.73
C VAL A 336 -5.61 5.69 -7.33
N PHE A 337 -4.62 5.39 -6.47
CA PHE A 337 -4.59 5.96 -5.12
C PHE A 337 -4.47 7.48 -5.11
N VAL A 338 -3.64 8.06 -5.99
CA VAL A 338 -3.54 9.52 -6.12
C VAL A 338 -4.87 10.11 -6.57
N ARG A 339 -5.57 9.50 -7.54
CA ARG A 339 -6.89 9.97 -7.99
C ARG A 339 -7.95 9.86 -6.90
N GLN A 340 -7.89 8.81 -6.09
CA GLN A 340 -8.86 8.48 -5.05
C GLN A 340 -8.44 8.95 -3.65
N SER A 341 -7.44 9.84 -3.55
CA SER A 341 -6.87 10.34 -2.28
C SER A 341 -7.88 10.97 -1.33
N LYS A 342 -9.04 11.41 -1.85
CA LYS A 342 -10.17 11.86 -1.02
C LYS A 342 -10.62 10.77 -0.03
N TRP A 343 -10.60 9.50 -0.43
CA TRP A 343 -11.19 8.38 0.31
C TRP A 343 -10.16 7.54 1.05
N ILE A 344 -8.93 7.47 0.52
CA ILE A 344 -7.82 6.74 1.12
C ILE A 344 -7.29 7.49 2.34
N GLY A 345 -7.22 6.77 3.47
CA GLY A 345 -6.52 7.22 4.68
C GLY A 345 -5.20 6.49 4.90
N MET A 346 -5.03 5.32 4.31
CA MET A 346 -3.81 4.50 4.38
C MET A 346 -3.82 3.48 3.23
N ALA A 347 -2.65 3.12 2.71
CA ALA A 347 -2.50 1.94 1.86
C ALA A 347 -1.15 1.28 2.13
N ASN A 348 -1.08 -0.05 2.06
CA ASN A 348 0.10 -0.82 2.40
C ASN A 348 0.43 -1.81 1.29
N ILE A 349 1.57 -1.62 0.63
CA ILE A 349 2.01 -2.56 -0.39
C ILE A 349 2.32 -3.91 0.28
N ALA A 350 1.69 -4.96 -0.23
CA ALA A 350 1.85 -6.31 0.24
C ALA A 350 2.86 -7.04 -0.67
N GLN A 351 4.10 -7.30 -0.25
CA GLN A 351 4.73 -6.92 1.02
C GLN A 351 6.05 -6.16 0.83
N SER A 352 6.70 -5.80 1.94
CA SER A 352 7.83 -4.85 1.92
C SER A 352 9.18 -5.47 1.53
N VAL A 353 9.38 -6.77 1.83
CA VAL A 353 10.66 -7.49 1.61
C VAL A 353 10.39 -8.96 1.27
N ASN A 354 11.08 -9.49 0.23
CA ASN A 354 11.05 -10.86 -0.29
C ASN A 354 9.68 -11.40 -0.78
N VAL A 355 8.68 -11.42 0.11
CA VAL A 355 7.32 -11.93 -0.14
C VAL A 355 6.57 -10.92 -1.00
N ILE A 356 6.19 -11.28 -2.23
CA ILE A 356 5.48 -10.41 -3.20
C ILE A 356 5.94 -8.95 -3.11
N SER A 357 7.26 -8.74 -3.20
CA SER A 357 7.90 -7.50 -2.73
C SER A 357 8.66 -6.78 -3.84
N PRO A 358 8.66 -5.43 -3.86
CA PRO A 358 9.54 -4.67 -4.74
C PRO A 358 11.03 -4.80 -4.36
N LEU A 359 11.35 -5.35 -3.20
CA LEU A 359 12.70 -5.50 -2.68
C LEU A 359 12.98 -6.97 -2.32
N MET A 360 14.02 -7.54 -2.92
CA MET A 360 14.52 -8.88 -2.60
C MET A 360 15.86 -8.80 -1.86
N THR A 361 16.13 -9.78 -1.03
CA THR A 361 17.41 -9.99 -0.35
C THR A 361 18.13 -11.19 -0.93
N THR A 362 19.45 -11.06 -1.10
CA THR A 362 20.37 -12.14 -1.43
C THR A 362 21.43 -12.25 -0.32
N LYS A 363 22.41 -13.15 -0.49
CA LYS A 363 23.53 -13.26 0.47
C LYS A 363 24.50 -12.09 0.31
N GLU A 364 24.54 -11.51 -0.88
CA GLU A 364 25.48 -10.47 -1.30
C GLU A 364 24.89 -9.06 -1.11
N GLY A 365 23.57 -8.92 -1.04
CA GLY A 365 22.91 -7.64 -0.83
C GLY A 365 21.41 -7.67 -1.06
N ILE A 366 20.92 -6.68 -1.81
CA ILE A 366 19.53 -6.51 -2.18
C ILE A 366 19.38 -6.39 -3.70
N VAL A 367 18.21 -6.77 -4.20
CA VAL A 367 17.76 -6.51 -5.58
C VAL A 367 16.50 -5.66 -5.51
N LYS A 368 16.56 -4.47 -6.12
CA LYS A 368 15.38 -3.64 -6.37
C LYS A 368 14.67 -4.19 -7.60
N GLN A 369 13.51 -4.83 -7.40
CA GLN A 369 12.70 -5.38 -8.48
C GLN A 369 12.15 -4.25 -9.37
N THR A 370 11.59 -4.59 -10.52
CA THR A 370 11.03 -3.60 -11.46
C THR A 370 9.96 -2.72 -10.81
N THR A 371 9.15 -3.28 -9.91
CA THR A 371 8.08 -2.60 -9.16
C THR A 371 8.60 -1.61 -8.10
N TRP A 372 9.89 -1.65 -7.75
CA TRP A 372 10.54 -0.67 -6.87
C TRP A 372 10.45 0.75 -7.42
N TRP A 373 10.68 0.92 -8.71
CA TRP A 373 10.89 2.25 -9.30
C TRP A 373 9.62 3.09 -9.36
N PRO A 374 8.46 2.56 -9.77
CA PRO A 374 7.19 3.26 -9.61
C PRO A 374 6.94 3.65 -8.15
N LEU A 375 7.07 2.70 -7.21
CA LEU A 375 6.82 2.95 -5.80
C LEU A 375 7.70 4.09 -5.24
N LEU A 376 9.00 4.07 -5.57
CA LEU A 376 9.95 5.12 -5.20
C LEU A 376 9.54 6.49 -5.75
N LEU A 377 9.24 6.59 -7.04
CA LEU A 377 8.90 7.86 -7.68
C LEU A 377 7.60 8.44 -7.14
N PHE A 378 6.58 7.61 -6.91
CA PHE A 378 5.32 8.06 -6.33
C PHE A 378 5.50 8.51 -4.87
N SER A 379 6.12 7.68 -4.03
CA SER A 379 6.34 8.03 -2.62
C SER A 379 7.10 9.35 -2.46
N LYS A 380 8.14 9.54 -3.28
CA LYS A 380 8.98 10.74 -3.18
C LYS A 380 8.33 12.01 -3.76
N TYR A 381 7.55 11.88 -4.84
CA TYR A 381 7.19 13.04 -5.65
C TYR A 381 5.69 13.27 -5.84
N MET A 382 4.82 12.30 -5.55
CA MET A 382 3.37 12.45 -5.67
C MET A 382 2.74 12.84 -4.34
N GLN A 383 3.15 14.00 -3.83
CA GLN A 383 2.80 14.50 -2.50
C GLN A 383 1.96 15.79 -2.58
N GLY A 384 1.32 16.16 -1.47
CA GLY A 384 0.54 17.39 -1.36
C GLY A 384 -0.90 17.20 -1.82
N TRP A 385 -1.32 17.89 -2.87
CA TRP A 385 -2.72 17.93 -3.32
C TRP A 385 -2.88 17.32 -4.71
N THR A 386 -3.81 16.38 -4.86
CA THR A 386 -4.22 15.88 -6.18
C THR A 386 -4.80 17.03 -7.02
N LEU A 387 -4.43 17.08 -8.30
CA LEU A 387 -4.91 18.07 -9.26
C LEU A 387 -6.06 17.54 -10.13
N GLY A 388 -6.86 18.47 -10.67
CA GLY A 388 -7.81 18.18 -11.73
C GLY A 388 -7.10 17.88 -13.04
N VAL A 389 -7.27 16.67 -13.57
CA VAL A 389 -6.70 16.25 -14.86
C VAL A 389 -7.81 15.79 -15.81
N HIS A 390 -7.66 16.09 -17.09
CA HIS A 390 -8.49 15.53 -18.14
C HIS A 390 -7.62 14.88 -19.23
N VAL A 391 -7.90 13.62 -19.55
CA VAL A 391 -7.19 12.86 -20.58
C VAL A 391 -8.11 12.68 -21.79
N ARG A 392 -7.60 13.01 -22.96
CA ARG A 392 -8.18 12.63 -24.26
C ARG A 392 -7.21 11.69 -24.93
N SER A 393 -7.59 10.45 -25.14
CA SER A 393 -6.74 9.45 -25.78
C SER A 393 -7.59 8.34 -26.39
N GLY A 394 -6.97 7.52 -27.25
CA GLY A 394 -7.50 6.21 -27.57
C GLY A 394 -7.60 5.33 -26.31
N SER A 395 -8.17 4.14 -26.48
CA SER A 395 -8.45 3.23 -25.36
C SER A 395 -8.26 1.77 -25.72
N TYR A 396 -7.75 0.99 -24.78
CA TYR A 396 -7.90 -0.46 -24.78
C TYR A 396 -9.34 -0.86 -24.38
N THR A 397 -10.00 -1.66 -25.21
CA THR A 397 -11.35 -2.18 -24.96
C THR A 397 -11.41 -3.71 -24.87
N GLY A 398 -10.25 -4.37 -24.77
CA GLY A 398 -10.17 -5.83 -24.66
C GLY A 398 -10.52 -6.34 -23.26
N HIS A 399 -10.25 -7.62 -22.99
CA HIS A 399 -10.54 -8.25 -21.71
C HIS A 399 -9.62 -7.74 -20.61
N THR A 400 -10.13 -7.69 -19.39
CA THR A 400 -9.38 -7.32 -18.18
C THR A 400 -9.37 -8.49 -17.21
N LYS A 401 -8.53 -8.41 -16.16
CA LYS A 401 -8.63 -9.30 -15.00
C LYS A 401 -8.80 -8.45 -13.74
N PRO A 402 -9.92 -8.52 -13.02
CA PRO A 402 -11.07 -9.41 -13.23
C PRO A 402 -11.88 -9.06 -14.50
N GLU A 403 -12.60 -10.03 -15.06
CA GLU A 403 -13.35 -9.87 -16.32
C GLU A 403 -14.46 -8.81 -16.20
N TRP A 404 -15.11 -8.71 -15.04
CA TRP A 404 -16.21 -7.76 -14.83
C TRP A 404 -15.79 -6.30 -14.99
N LEU A 405 -14.50 -5.97 -14.81
CA LEU A 405 -13.98 -4.61 -14.90
C LEU A 405 -14.24 -4.01 -16.29
N GLN A 406 -14.13 -4.81 -17.35
CA GLN A 406 -14.43 -4.39 -18.72
C GLN A 406 -15.84 -3.78 -18.83
N GLY A 407 -16.83 -4.35 -18.14
CA GLY A 407 -18.21 -3.86 -18.12
C GLY A 407 -18.41 -2.54 -17.37
N THR A 408 -17.42 -2.12 -16.58
CA THR A 408 -17.46 -0.85 -15.81
C THR A 408 -16.65 0.27 -16.47
N LEU A 409 -15.86 -0.05 -17.50
CA LEU A 409 -15.06 0.91 -18.27
C LEU A 409 -15.80 1.29 -19.55
N GLU A 410 -16.80 2.18 -19.45
CA GLU A 410 -17.65 2.61 -20.57
C GLU A 410 -16.85 2.99 -21.84
N ASN A 411 -15.74 3.72 -21.65
CA ASN A 411 -14.86 4.18 -22.72
C ASN A 411 -13.59 3.33 -22.90
N GLY A 412 -13.49 2.17 -22.22
CA GLY A 412 -12.25 1.39 -22.13
C GLY A 412 -11.19 2.02 -21.23
N ALA A 413 -10.08 1.31 -21.05
CA ALA A 413 -8.92 1.83 -20.34
C ALA A 413 -8.12 2.76 -21.27
N PRO A 414 -7.80 4.01 -20.86
CA PRO A 414 -7.06 4.93 -21.72
C PRO A 414 -5.66 4.37 -22.03
N TRP A 415 -5.13 4.62 -23.23
CA TRP A 415 -3.73 4.26 -23.54
C TRP A 415 -2.72 4.99 -22.64
N LEU A 416 -3.12 6.12 -22.06
CA LEU A 416 -2.39 6.88 -21.06
C LEU A 416 -3.20 6.92 -19.76
N ASP A 417 -2.82 6.12 -18.75
CA ASP A 417 -3.37 6.25 -17.40
C ASP A 417 -2.59 7.34 -16.64
N VAL A 418 -3.31 8.30 -16.06
CA VAL A 418 -2.70 9.56 -15.58
C VAL A 418 -3.19 9.95 -14.20
N SER A 419 -2.28 10.49 -13.40
CA SER A 419 -2.60 11.28 -12.20
C SER A 419 -1.63 12.46 -12.05
N ALA A 420 -2.02 13.50 -11.31
CA ALA A 420 -1.16 14.64 -11.04
C ALA A 420 -1.34 15.16 -9.61
N SER A 421 -0.28 15.72 -9.05
CA SER A 421 -0.26 16.36 -7.75
C SER A 421 0.53 17.66 -7.76
N ILE A 422 0.30 18.51 -6.76
CA ILE A 422 1.12 19.67 -6.46
C ILE A 422 1.50 19.69 -4.98
N ASN A 423 2.78 19.86 -4.70
CA ASN A 423 3.26 19.96 -3.33
C ASN A 423 3.15 21.40 -2.78
N GLU A 424 3.43 21.57 -1.49
CA GLU A 424 3.39 22.88 -0.82
C GLU A 424 4.44 23.88 -1.37
N GLU A 425 5.45 23.38 -2.08
CA GLU A 425 6.45 24.18 -2.79
C GLU A 425 6.00 24.53 -4.21
N GLY A 426 4.75 24.28 -4.61
CA GLY A 426 4.24 24.60 -5.95
C GLY A 426 4.89 23.79 -7.08
N ILE A 427 5.53 22.67 -6.77
CA ILE A 427 6.06 21.73 -7.76
C ILE A 427 4.92 20.79 -8.16
N VAL A 428 4.58 20.81 -9.44
CA VAL A 428 3.64 19.88 -10.05
C VAL A 428 4.37 18.61 -10.44
N SER A 429 3.77 17.47 -10.12
CA SER A 429 4.20 16.13 -10.53
C SER A 429 3.07 15.50 -11.32
N LEU A 430 3.31 15.13 -12.58
CA LEU A 430 2.37 14.45 -13.47
C LEU A 430 2.94 13.08 -13.82
N VAL A 431 2.22 12.01 -13.47
CA VAL A 431 2.56 10.65 -13.91
C VAL A 431 1.63 10.23 -15.04
N ALA A 432 2.21 9.73 -16.13
CA ALA A 432 1.48 9.05 -17.19
C ALA A 432 2.09 7.67 -17.43
N VAL A 433 1.23 6.65 -17.47
CA VAL A 433 1.59 5.27 -17.84
C VAL A 433 1.07 5.02 -19.25
N ASN A 434 1.99 4.84 -20.21
CA ASN A 434 1.64 4.35 -21.54
C ASN A 434 1.58 2.83 -21.51
N ILE A 435 0.36 2.29 -21.54
CA ILE A 435 0.09 0.86 -21.47
C ILE A 435 0.19 0.18 -22.84
N GLY A 436 0.37 0.96 -23.91
CA GLY A 436 0.38 0.48 -25.29
C GLY A 436 1.78 0.18 -25.82
N ASP A 437 1.82 -0.46 -26.98
CA ASP A 437 3.02 -0.87 -27.70
C ASP A 437 3.54 0.18 -28.70
N LYS A 438 2.99 1.40 -28.64
CA LYS A 438 3.37 2.54 -29.50
C LYS A 438 3.69 3.78 -28.68
N ASP A 439 4.65 4.55 -29.17
CA ASP A 439 4.95 5.86 -28.64
C ASP A 439 3.78 6.81 -28.94
N LEU A 440 3.43 7.65 -27.96
CA LEU A 440 2.30 8.58 -28.08
C LEU A 440 2.79 10.02 -27.96
N GLU A 441 2.92 10.72 -29.10
CA GLU A 441 3.05 12.18 -29.09
C GLU A 441 1.76 12.79 -28.54
N THR A 442 1.87 13.50 -27.42
CA THR A 442 0.73 13.97 -26.62
C THR A 442 0.89 15.45 -26.33
N ALA A 443 -0.19 16.21 -26.49
CA ALA A 443 -0.22 17.61 -26.06
C ALA A 443 -0.47 17.69 -24.54
N VAL A 444 0.53 18.14 -23.78
CA VAL A 444 0.44 18.35 -22.33
C VAL A 444 0.12 19.82 -22.07
N LYS A 445 -1.12 20.09 -21.67
CA LYS A 445 -1.59 21.43 -21.27
C LYS A 445 -1.43 21.62 -19.76
N GLY A 446 -1.28 22.88 -19.34
CA GLY A 446 -1.07 23.25 -17.94
C GLY A 446 0.39 23.24 -17.48
N VAL A 447 1.32 22.74 -18.30
CA VAL A 447 2.78 22.83 -18.01
C VAL A 447 3.31 24.26 -18.12
N GLY A 448 2.67 25.11 -18.93
CA GLY A 448 3.13 26.48 -19.20
C GLY A 448 4.41 26.53 -20.06
N PRO A 449 4.98 27.71 -20.30
CA PRO A 449 6.21 27.87 -21.09
C PRO A 449 7.47 27.53 -20.28
N VAL A 450 7.47 26.40 -19.59
CA VAL A 450 8.58 25.93 -18.76
C VAL A 450 9.63 25.25 -19.63
N THR A 451 10.90 25.59 -19.41
CA THR A 451 12.04 25.07 -20.19
C THR A 451 12.83 23.97 -19.46
N ASP A 452 12.56 23.75 -18.17
CA ASP A 452 13.31 22.80 -17.33
C ASP A 452 12.37 21.84 -16.60
N VAL A 453 11.57 21.09 -17.38
CA VAL A 453 10.75 20.00 -16.82
C VAL A 453 11.66 18.81 -16.57
N GLN A 454 11.71 18.32 -15.33
CA GLN A 454 12.40 17.07 -14.99
C GLN A 454 11.56 15.89 -15.47
N VAL A 455 12.20 14.92 -16.10
CA VAL A 455 11.56 13.72 -16.62
C VAL A 455 12.19 12.51 -15.98
N TYR A 456 11.39 11.67 -15.35
CA TYR A 456 11.79 10.36 -14.84
C TYR A 456 11.01 9.30 -15.60
N ARG A 457 11.70 8.41 -16.33
CA ARG A 457 11.07 7.33 -17.09
C ARG A 457 11.46 5.97 -16.52
N VAL A 458 10.47 5.11 -16.30
CA VAL A 458 10.65 3.68 -15.99
C VAL A 458 10.24 2.90 -17.23
N THR A 459 11.19 2.20 -17.83
CA THR A 459 11.01 1.36 -19.02
C THR A 459 12.13 0.32 -19.11
N GLY A 460 12.07 -0.58 -20.08
CA GLY A 460 13.05 -1.63 -20.30
C GLY A 460 13.02 -2.16 -21.75
N PRO A 461 13.93 -3.08 -22.11
CA PRO A 461 14.01 -3.64 -23.46
C PRO A 461 12.72 -4.32 -23.96
N SER A 462 11.96 -4.94 -23.06
CA SER A 462 10.66 -5.59 -23.34
C SER A 462 9.76 -5.59 -22.11
N ILE A 463 8.46 -5.90 -22.29
CA ILE A 463 7.50 -6.02 -21.18
C ILE A 463 7.85 -7.14 -20.19
N GLU A 464 8.64 -8.14 -20.60
CA GLU A 464 9.14 -9.25 -19.79
C GLU A 464 10.45 -8.93 -19.07
N SER A 465 11.06 -7.77 -19.32
CA SER A 465 12.33 -7.37 -18.68
C SER A 465 12.18 -7.38 -17.17
N ALA A 466 13.15 -7.95 -16.46
CA ALA A 466 13.11 -8.12 -15.02
C ALA A 466 14.47 -7.80 -14.40
N ASN A 467 14.46 -7.41 -13.13
CA ASN A 467 15.69 -7.20 -12.37
C ASN A 467 15.99 -8.45 -11.54
N THR A 468 17.23 -8.91 -11.62
CA THR A 468 17.75 -10.03 -10.84
C THR A 468 19.11 -9.68 -10.26
N GLU A 469 19.68 -10.56 -9.43
CA GLU A 469 21.05 -10.38 -8.96
C GLU A 469 22.03 -10.24 -10.14
N GLY A 470 22.84 -9.18 -10.12
CA GLY A 470 23.81 -8.88 -11.16
C GLY A 470 23.23 -8.39 -12.50
N LYS A 471 21.92 -8.18 -12.62
CA LYS A 471 21.27 -7.72 -13.85
C LYS A 471 20.10 -6.78 -13.56
N GLU A 472 20.26 -5.51 -13.90
CA GLU A 472 19.22 -4.48 -13.80
C GLU A 472 18.80 -4.05 -15.21
N GLU A 473 17.62 -4.48 -15.66
CA GLU A 473 17.07 -4.16 -17.00
C GLU A 473 16.07 -3.01 -16.96
N VAL A 474 15.44 -2.79 -15.80
CA VAL A 474 14.46 -1.73 -15.57
C VAL A 474 14.97 -0.87 -14.42
N ALA A 475 15.16 0.42 -14.71
CA ALA A 475 15.57 1.43 -13.74
C ALA A 475 14.97 2.78 -14.12
N VAL A 476 15.17 3.79 -13.27
CA VAL A 476 14.78 5.17 -13.58
C VAL A 476 15.80 5.79 -14.54
N GLN A 477 15.30 6.27 -15.68
CA GLN A 477 16.05 7.11 -16.63
C GLN A 477 15.67 8.58 -16.38
N GLU A 478 16.67 9.44 -16.24
CA GLU A 478 16.47 10.87 -16.00
C GLU A 478 16.76 11.69 -17.26
N GLU A 479 15.81 12.57 -17.62
CA GLU A 479 15.90 13.45 -18.78
C GLU A 479 15.38 14.85 -18.41
N LYS A 480 15.59 15.81 -19.32
CA LYS A 480 14.98 17.14 -19.25
C LYS A 480 14.13 17.39 -20.47
N TRP A 481 13.01 18.07 -20.27
CA TRP A 481 12.11 18.47 -21.34
C TRP A 481 11.89 19.99 -21.34
N ASP A 482 12.12 20.60 -22.51
CA ASP A 482 11.76 21.99 -22.80
C ASP A 482 10.35 22.03 -23.42
N ALA A 483 9.34 22.22 -22.56
CA ALA A 483 7.95 22.29 -22.97
C ALA A 483 7.64 23.52 -23.83
N LYS A 484 8.42 24.60 -23.69
CA LYS A 484 8.27 25.80 -24.52
C LYS A 484 8.73 25.52 -25.96
N ALA A 485 9.90 24.91 -26.13
CA ALA A 485 10.44 24.59 -27.44
C ALA A 485 9.57 23.58 -28.20
N SER A 486 9.00 22.58 -27.51
CA SER A 486 8.10 21.60 -28.12
C SER A 486 6.63 22.04 -28.21
N GLN A 487 6.31 23.29 -27.84
CA GLN A 487 4.95 23.82 -27.79
C GLN A 487 3.99 22.94 -26.97
N GLY A 488 4.47 22.40 -25.85
CA GLY A 488 3.72 21.53 -24.94
C GLY A 488 3.53 20.10 -25.44
N LYS A 489 4.14 19.70 -26.56
CA LYS A 489 4.11 18.31 -27.03
C LYS A 489 5.19 17.49 -26.34
N PHE A 490 4.83 16.31 -25.86
CA PHE A 490 5.75 15.34 -25.26
C PHE A 490 5.46 13.94 -25.80
N VAL A 491 6.50 13.12 -26.00
CA VAL A 491 6.35 11.73 -26.46
C VAL A 491 6.41 10.81 -25.26
N PHE A 492 5.27 10.20 -24.91
CA PHE A 492 5.23 9.12 -23.92
C PHE A 492 5.59 7.81 -24.62
N ALA A 493 6.79 7.31 -24.34
CA ALA A 493 7.31 6.08 -24.93
C ALA A 493 6.37 4.89 -24.63
N LYS A 494 6.27 3.95 -25.56
CA LYS A 494 5.53 2.69 -25.36
C LYS A 494 5.99 1.95 -24.10
N ASN A 495 5.08 1.19 -23.49
CA ASN A 495 5.38 0.34 -22.32
C ASN A 495 6.24 1.08 -21.28
N SER A 496 5.79 2.26 -20.86
CA SER A 496 6.57 3.09 -19.94
C SER A 496 5.70 3.83 -18.93
N MET A 497 6.26 4.07 -17.75
CA MET A 497 5.79 5.08 -16.83
C MET A 497 6.69 6.30 -16.98
N THR A 498 6.10 7.48 -17.13
CA THR A 498 6.82 8.76 -17.16
C THR A 498 6.27 9.70 -16.09
N LEU A 499 7.15 10.23 -15.25
CA LEU A 499 6.88 11.30 -14.30
C LEU A 499 7.51 12.60 -14.81
N LEU A 500 6.68 13.61 -15.05
CA LEU A 500 7.08 14.97 -15.39
C LEU A 500 6.97 15.86 -14.15
N ARG A 501 8.00 16.63 -13.85
CA ARG A 501 7.99 17.57 -12.71
C ARG A 501 8.43 18.96 -13.09
N TRP A 502 7.67 19.96 -12.67
CA TRP A 502 8.00 21.36 -12.91
C TRP A 502 7.48 22.27 -11.80
N LYS A 503 8.16 23.39 -11.57
CA LYS A 503 7.64 24.46 -10.73
C LYS A 503 6.57 25.22 -11.51
N HIS A 504 5.36 25.30 -10.98
CA HIS A 504 4.32 26.11 -11.60
C HIS A 504 4.55 27.60 -11.27
N PRO A 505 4.53 28.52 -12.25
CA PRO A 505 4.89 29.94 -12.05
C PRO A 505 4.01 30.68 -11.04
N ASP A 506 2.73 30.30 -10.94
CA ASP A 506 1.72 30.99 -10.13
C ASP A 506 1.30 30.21 -8.87
N ALA A 507 2.05 29.19 -8.45
CA ALA A 507 1.66 28.24 -7.40
C ALA A 507 2.16 28.53 -5.98
#